data_AF-A0A7W1TL66-F1
#
_entry.id   AF-A0A7W1TL66-F1
#
_cell.length_a   1.000
_cell.length_b   1.000
_cell.length_c   1.000
_cell.angle_alpha   90.00
_cell.angle_beta   90.00
_cell.angle_gamma   90.00
#
_symmetry.space_group_name_H-M   'P 1'
#
loop_
_entity.id
_entity.type
_entity.pdbx_description
1 polymer ?
#
loop_
_entity_poly.entity_id
_entity_poly.type
_entity_poly.pdbx_seq_one_letter_code
_entity_poly.pdbx_strand_id
1 'polypeptide(L)' 'MTTRPHINAERPLHAHLQVFDLNHIAAQTWAEAAGAAGHNAITLRKATNLRVVLMTMHAGSQLHDHDTFAPITLQV' A
#
# COMPACT_ATOMS: atom_id res chain seq x y z
N MET A 1 3.40 8.53 -23.98
CA MET A 1 3.69 7.33 -23.18
C MET A 1 5.08 7.50 -22.60
N THR A 2 5.19 7.98 -21.36
CA THR A 2 6.47 8.29 -20.73
C THR A 2 6.84 7.11 -19.84
N THR A 3 7.70 6.23 -20.34
CA THR A 3 8.24 5.08 -19.59
C THR A 3 8.99 5.64 -18.37
N ARG A 4 8.51 5.35 -17.16
CA ARG A 4 9.21 5.72 -15.92
C ARG A 4 10.61 5.07 -15.99
N PRO A 5 11.71 5.83 -15.87
CA PRO A 5 13.04 5.25 -15.92
C PRO A 5 13.17 4.25 -14.77
N HIS A 6 13.32 2.97 -15.11
CA HIS A 6 13.74 1.96 -14.15
C HIS A 6 15.14 2.34 -13.68
N ILE A 7 15.28 2.64 -12.39
CA ILE A 7 16.57 2.98 -11.80
C ILE A 7 17.41 1.70 -11.76
N ASN A 8 18.13 1.42 -12.84
CA ASN A 8 19.17 0.39 -12.91
C ASN A 8 20.44 0.91 -12.22
N ALA A 9 20.37 1.21 -10.93
CA ALA A 9 21.54 1.63 -10.18
C ALA A 9 21.70 0.75 -8.94
N GLU A 10 22.87 0.12 -8.82
CA GLU A 10 23.45 -0.48 -7.62
C GLU A 10 23.64 0.57 -6.50
N ARG A 11 22.59 1.31 -6.16
CA ARG A 11 22.67 2.27 -5.06
C ARG A 11 22.69 1.45 -3.77
N PRO A 12 23.73 1.59 -2.94
CA PRO A 12 23.78 0.86 -1.68
C PRO A 12 22.54 1.22 -0.87
N LEU A 13 21.80 0.21 -0.45
CA LEU A 13 20.62 0.42 0.36
C LEU A 13 21.07 0.91 1.74
N HIS A 14 20.65 2.12 2.12
CA HIS A 14 20.91 2.67 3.46
C HIS A 14 20.05 2.02 4.56
N ALA A 15 19.19 1.07 4.19
CA ALA A 15 18.33 0.29 5.08
C ALA A 15 18.11 -1.11 4.49
N HIS A 16 17.72 -2.08 5.31
CA HIS A 16 17.41 -3.42 4.82
C HIS A 16 16.27 -3.39 3.79
N LEU A 17 16.46 -4.10 2.67
CA LEU A 17 15.41 -4.32 1.69
C LEU A 17 14.31 -5.15 2.35
N GLN A 18 13.08 -4.66 2.27
CA GLN A 18 11.90 -5.41 2.68
C GLN A 18 11.10 -5.76 1.43
N VAL A 19 10.80 -7.05 1.28
CA VAL A 19 10.04 -7.60 0.16
C VAL A 19 8.73 -8.14 0.72
N PHE A 20 7.63 -7.83 0.05
CA PHE A 20 6.29 -8.23 0.45
C PHE A 20 5.61 -8.95 -0.71
N ASP A 21 5.01 -10.12 -0.44
CA ASP A 21 4.10 -10.76 -1.39
C ASP A 21 2.72 -10.10 -1.25
N LEU A 22 2.43 -9.18 -2.17
CA LEU A 22 1.17 -8.44 -2.15
C LEU A 22 -0.06 -9.33 -2.37
N ASN A 23 0.07 -10.43 -3.12
CA ASN A 23 -1.04 -11.34 -3.35
C ASN A 23 -1.39 -12.10 -2.07
N HIS A 24 -0.37 -12.60 -1.38
CA HIS A 24 -0.55 -13.29 -0.10
C HIS A 24 -1.18 -12.35 0.94
N ILE A 25 -0.65 -11.13 1.06
CA ILE A 25 -1.14 -10.17 2.06
C ILE A 25 -2.55 -9.69 1.71
N ALA A 26 -2.84 -9.43 0.43
CA ALA A 26 -4.19 -9.07 0.00
C ALA A 26 -5.20 -10.19 0.31
N ALA A 27 -4.84 -11.45 0.09
CA ALA A 27 -5.71 -12.59 0.43
C ALA A 27 -5.97 -12.67 1.94
N GLN A 28 -4.94 -12.44 2.77
CA GLN A 28 -5.09 -12.39 4.22
C GLN A 28 -6.00 -11.22 4.64
N THR A 29 -5.75 -10.01 4.13
CA THR A 29 -6.55 -8.81 4.41
C THR A 29 -8.01 -8.99 3.97
N TRP A 30 -8.26 -9.73 2.89
CA TRP A 30 -9.62 -10.11 2.48
C TRP A 30 -10.31 -11.09 3.43
N ALA A 31 -9.57 -12.03 4.01
CA ALA A 31 -10.10 -13.05 4.91
C ALA A 31 -10.46 -12.50 6.30
N GLU A 32 -9.88 -11.36 6.69
CA GLU A 32 -10.22 -10.68 7.94
C GLU A 32 -11.67 -10.13 7.90
N ALA A 33 -12.45 -10.42 8.95
CA ALA A 33 -13.90 -10.16 9.03
C ALA A 33 -14.33 -8.67 8.95
N ALA A 34 -13.38 -7.74 8.78
CA ALA A 34 -13.63 -6.30 8.63
C ALA A 34 -14.22 -5.91 7.26
N GLY A 35 -14.31 -6.84 6.29
CA GLY A 35 -14.89 -6.62 4.96
C GLY A 35 -16.36 -6.15 4.93
N ALA A 36 -17.08 -6.21 6.06
CA ALA A 36 -18.45 -5.71 6.18
C ALA A 36 -18.59 -4.20 5.84
N ALA A 37 -17.51 -3.42 5.94
CA ALA A 37 -17.48 -1.99 5.61
C ALA A 37 -17.12 -1.69 4.13
N GLY A 38 -17.09 -2.71 3.26
CA GLY A 38 -16.78 -2.51 1.83
C GLY A 38 -15.28 -2.40 1.52
N HIS A 39 -14.41 -2.36 2.53
CA HIS A 39 -12.96 -2.32 2.39
C HIS A 39 -12.26 -2.82 3.66
N ASN A 40 -11.00 -3.27 3.53
CA ASN A 40 -10.09 -3.53 4.64
C ASN A 40 -8.69 -2.99 4.31
N ALA A 41 -7.88 -2.71 5.32
CA ALA A 41 -6.55 -2.14 5.15
C ALA A 41 -5.55 -2.67 6.17
N ILE A 42 -4.32 -2.89 5.71
CA ILE A 42 -3.19 -3.28 6.56
C ILE A 42 -1.98 -2.37 6.29
N THR A 43 -1.28 -1.98 7.36
CA THR A 43 -0.02 -1.24 7.23
C THR A 43 1.13 -2.22 7.05
N LEU A 44 1.76 -2.24 5.87
CA LEU A 44 2.91 -3.09 5.57
C LEU A 44 4.20 -2.57 6.23
N ARG A 45 4.33 -1.24 6.30
CA ARG A 45 5.49 -0.57 6.88
C ARG A 45 5.13 0.77 7.47
N LYS A 46 5.71 1.06 8.64
CA LYS A 46 5.68 2.36 9.28
C LYS A 46 7.09 2.73 9.74
N ALA A 47 7.82 3.45 8.89
CA ALA A 47 9.04 4.15 9.28
C ALA A 47 8.67 5.58 9.71
N THR A 48 9.59 6.28 10.38
CA THR A 48 9.38 7.64 10.93
C THR A 48 8.71 8.58 9.91
N ASN A 49 9.11 8.48 8.63
CA ASN A 49 8.63 9.37 7.56
C ASN A 49 7.96 8.64 6.38
N LEU A 50 7.69 7.33 6.50
CA LEU A 50 7.08 6.57 5.40
C LEU A 50 6.12 5.52 5.91
N ARG A 51 4.89 5.57 5.42
CA ARG A 51 3.88 4.54 5.64
C ARG A 51 3.48 3.94 4.31
N VAL A 52 3.42 2.61 4.27
CA VAL A 52 2.88 1.87 3.13
C VAL A 52 1.67 1.10 3.65
N VAL A 53 0.51 1.38 3.06
CA VAL A 53 -0.77 0.78 3.40
C VAL A 53 -1.25 0.01 2.19
N LEU A 54 -1.63 -1.26 2.39
CA LEU A 54 -2.33 -2.06 1.41
C LEU A 54 -3.81 -2.03 1.76
N MET A 55 -4.66 -1.70 0.79
CA MET A 55 -6.10 -1.66 0.95
C MET A 55 -6.74 -2.66 -0.01
N THR A 56 -7.68 -3.46 0.50
CA THR A 56 -8.57 -4.29 -0.29
C THR A 56 -9.96 -3.65 -0.27
N MET A 57 -10.61 -3.58 -1.43
CA MET A 57 -11.89 -2.90 -1.59
C MET A 57 -12.85 -3.76 -2.40
N HIS A 58 -14.11 -3.83 -1.97
CA HIS A 58 -15.16 -4.45 -2.77
C HIS A 58 -15.44 -3.61 -4.03
N ALA A 59 -15.85 -4.27 -5.10
CA ALA A 59 -16.28 -3.55 -6.30
C ALA A 59 -17.44 -2.60 -5.96
N GLY A 60 -17.30 -1.33 -6.39
CA GLY A 60 -18.29 -0.29 -6.13
C GLY A 60 -18.22 0.33 -4.73
N SER A 61 -17.31 -0.09 -3.85
CA SER A 61 -17.08 0.62 -2.60
C SER A 61 -16.28 1.90 -2.83
N GLN A 62 -16.51 2.88 -1.97
CA GLN A 62 -15.83 4.17 -2.02
C GLN A 62 -14.88 4.30 -0.84
N LEU A 63 -13.72 4.87 -1.10
CA LEU A 63 -12.83 5.31 -0.04
C LEU A 63 -13.37 6.65 0.46
N HIS A 64 -13.65 6.75 1.77
CA HIS A 64 -14.09 8.00 2.36
C HIS A 64 -12.99 9.07 2.23
N ASP A 65 -13.41 10.32 2.05
CA ASP A 65 -12.51 11.46 2.09
C ASP A 65 -11.77 11.48 3.44
N HIS A 66 -10.45 11.64 3.38
CA HIS A 66 -9.60 11.70 4.56
C HIS A 66 -8.62 12.86 4.44
N ASP A 67 -8.68 13.78 5.39
CA ASP A 67 -7.73 14.89 5.48
C ASP A 67 -6.43 14.47 6.18
N THR A 68 -5.32 14.75 5.55
CA THR A 68 -3.98 14.47 6.06
C THR A 68 -3.05 15.62 5.72
N PHE A 69 -2.27 16.06 6.71
CA PHE A 69 -1.24 17.07 6.52
C PHE A 69 -0.03 16.56 5.73
N ALA A 70 0.12 15.23 5.62
CA ALA A 70 1.21 14.60 4.87
C ALA A 70 0.76 14.25 3.44
N PRO A 71 1.67 14.37 2.44
CA PRO A 71 1.38 13.97 1.07
C PRO A 71 1.10 12.47 0.99
N ILE A 72 0.06 12.10 0.24
CA ILE A 72 -0.30 10.72 -0.05
C ILE A 72 -0.22 10.50 -1.56
N THR A 73 0.21 9.31 -1.96
CA THR A 73 0.10 8.80 -3.33
C THR A 73 -0.69 7.51 -3.29
N LEU A 74 -1.73 7.42 -4.11
CA LEU A 74 -2.52 6.21 -4.30
C LEU A 74 -2.08 5.53 -5.60
N GLN A 75 -1.90 4.21 -5.54
CA GLN A 75 -1.67 3.37 -6.71
C GLN A 75 -2.69 2.24 -6.66
N VAL A 76 -3.42 2.07 -7.75
CA VAL A 76 -4.47 1.04 -7.94
C VAL A 76 -4.04 0.00 -8.95
#